data_AF-A0AAE0SSG2-F1
#
_entry.id   AF-A0AAE0SSG2-F1
#
_cell.length_a   1.000
_cell.length_b   1.000
_cell.length_c   1.000
_cell.angle_alpha   90.00
_cell.angle_beta   90.00
_cell.angle_gamma   90.00
#
_symmetry.space_group_name_H-M   'P 1'
#
loop_
_entity.id
_entity.type
_entity.pdbx_description
1 polymer ?
#
loop_
_entity_poly.entity_id
_entity_poly.type
_entity_poly.pdbx_seq_one_letter_code
_entity_poly.pdbx_strand_id
1 'polypeptide(L)'
;MSTGGNEKTMNKESNEQHFKAGDSKHNSSRPSSESSLSSRASTTKTSSNKHHGPKKEELLKNIADLQQSVENLSEENQELKATVQALIDKFIENGKIKGVVIPKDIINPDVSEIPRDSLVNLAEMLTAESHKSNTMEGRIEELETRITHLNMELAKLLHTRSTLENGLEELCECSTLNGARAKAKQLIYEAKGSVLFTYLDSIPSLDVEPSLDDQHIADDTQKKNKESKDKEPQLTSVISVLLNDKTLDLIPPAKKMPGDTHIKQMHKDLKQYVMQQLSLPKGNGADWRLFAERVGIPNETVQQWKRWKLDLPMQYVFQTWAQSPVATVRLLHRHLVSPQLHCTLLAKRISDFYQVD
;
A
#
# COMPACT_ATOMS: atom_id res chain seq x y z
N MET A 1 43.29 2.73 -34.61
CA MET A 1 42.47 1.52 -34.49
C MET A 1 41.19 1.95 -33.79
N SER A 2 40.18 2.45 -34.53
CA SER A 2 39.04 1.68 -35.09
C SER A 2 38.35 0.88 -33.98
N THR A 3 37.11 1.11 -33.55
CA THR A 3 35.85 1.59 -34.18
C THR A 3 35.03 2.33 -33.09
N GLY A 4 34.18 3.35 -33.32
CA GLY A 4 33.18 3.54 -34.38
C GLY A 4 31.84 2.97 -33.93
N GLY A 5 30.86 3.82 -33.57
CA GLY A 5 29.51 3.39 -33.16
C GLY A 5 28.60 4.53 -32.72
N ASN A 6 28.19 5.36 -33.68
CA ASN A 6 26.99 6.20 -33.62
C ASN A 6 25.73 5.33 -33.69
N GLU A 7 24.63 5.82 -33.10
CA GLU A 7 23.24 5.87 -33.62
C GLU A 7 22.24 5.87 -32.45
N LYS A 8 21.01 6.37 -32.51
CA LYS A 8 20.31 7.44 -33.24
C LYS A 8 18.87 7.38 -32.69
N THR A 9 18.22 8.54 -32.69
CA THR A 9 16.83 8.84 -32.36
C THR A 9 15.76 8.04 -33.12
N MET A 10 14.60 7.80 -32.46
CA MET A 10 13.21 7.73 -32.99
C MET A 10 12.30 7.39 -31.79
N ASN A 11 11.27 8.14 -31.35
CA ASN A 11 10.13 8.82 -31.99
C ASN A 11 9.33 7.93 -32.96
N LYS A 12 8.15 7.44 -32.53
CA LYS A 12 6.84 7.66 -33.19
C LYS A 12 5.72 6.71 -32.72
N GLU A 13 4.55 7.34 -32.54
CA GLU A 13 3.20 6.95 -33.01
C GLU A 13 2.48 5.78 -32.30
N SER A 14 1.36 6.05 -31.62
CA SER A 14 0.04 6.37 -32.19
C SER A 14 -0.46 5.23 -33.10
N ASN A 15 -1.33 4.38 -32.57
CA ASN A 15 -2.07 3.44 -33.39
C ASN A 15 -3.57 3.60 -33.08
N GLU A 16 -4.18 4.54 -33.80
CA GLU A 16 -5.58 4.49 -34.18
C GLU A 16 -5.80 3.26 -35.06
N GLN A 17 -6.80 2.43 -34.75
CA GLN A 17 -7.33 1.49 -35.74
C GLN A 17 -8.77 1.84 -36.08
N HIS A 18 -8.88 2.43 -37.26
CA HIS A 18 -10.07 2.62 -38.05
C HIS A 18 -10.67 1.27 -38.51
N PHE A 19 -11.99 1.23 -38.47
CA PHE A 19 -12.93 0.48 -39.32
C PHE A 19 -12.34 -0.25 -40.54
N LYS A 20 -12.69 -1.54 -40.66
CA LYS A 20 -13.01 -2.14 -41.95
C LYS A 20 -14.28 -2.98 -41.87
N ALA A 21 -15.23 -2.60 -42.72
CA ALA A 21 -16.37 -3.40 -43.11
C ALA A 21 -15.92 -4.69 -43.79
N GLY A 22 -16.58 -5.79 -43.47
CA GLY A 22 -16.45 -7.08 -44.13
C GLY A 22 -17.82 -7.72 -44.23
N ASP A 23 -18.43 -7.59 -45.41
CA ASP A 23 -19.58 -8.35 -45.85
C ASP A 23 -19.34 -9.85 -45.68
N SER A 24 -20.27 -10.55 -45.03
CA SER A 24 -20.46 -11.99 -45.27
C SER A 24 -21.95 -12.30 -45.34
N LYS A 25 -22.38 -12.52 -46.59
CA LYS A 25 -23.65 -13.13 -46.99
C LYS A 25 -23.69 -14.61 -46.59
N HIS A 26 -24.91 -15.17 -46.58
CA HIS A 26 -25.27 -16.60 -46.43
C HIS A 26 -25.17 -17.16 -44.99
N ASN A 27 -26.16 -17.85 -44.40
CA ASN A 27 -27.33 -18.57 -44.91
C ASN A 27 -28.41 -18.60 -43.81
N SER A 28 -29.57 -18.01 -44.08
CA SER A 28 -30.79 -18.21 -43.29
C SER A 28 -31.55 -19.42 -43.83
N SER A 29 -31.50 -20.55 -43.11
CA SER A 29 -32.39 -21.70 -43.37
C SER A 29 -33.52 -21.68 -42.35
N ARG A 30 -34.68 -21.22 -42.81
CA ARG A 30 -35.97 -21.23 -42.12
C ARG A 30 -36.78 -22.36 -42.77
N PRO A 31 -37.35 -23.33 -42.05
CA PRO A 31 -38.31 -24.24 -42.65
C PRO A 31 -39.68 -23.54 -42.69
N SER A 32 -40.09 -23.20 -43.90
CA SER A 32 -41.44 -22.78 -44.24
C SER A 32 -42.32 -24.03 -44.35
N SER A 33 -43.44 -24.01 -43.64
CA SER A 33 -44.56 -24.91 -43.81
C SER A 33 -45.21 -24.67 -45.18
N GLU A 34 -45.12 -25.65 -46.08
CA GLU A 34 -45.92 -25.70 -47.31
C GLU A 34 -47.13 -26.62 -47.11
N SER A 35 -48.28 -25.98 -47.05
CA SER A 35 -49.58 -26.55 -47.38
C SER A 35 -49.76 -26.51 -48.90
N SER A 36 -49.93 -27.68 -49.53
CA SER A 36 -50.31 -27.77 -50.95
C SER A 36 -51.60 -28.56 -51.11
N LEU A 37 -52.63 -27.83 -51.54
CA LEU A 37 -53.90 -28.30 -52.04
C LEU A 37 -53.74 -29.06 -53.39
N SER A 38 -54.41 -30.21 -53.48
CA SER A 38 -55.24 -30.72 -54.59
C SER A 38 -54.88 -30.39 -56.05
N SER A 39 -54.72 -31.43 -56.89
CA SER A 39 -55.50 -31.60 -58.14
C SER A 39 -55.33 -32.98 -58.81
N ARG A 40 -56.43 -33.76 -58.76
CA ARG A 40 -57.05 -34.60 -59.81
C ARG A 40 -56.33 -34.76 -61.18
N ALA A 41 -56.11 -36.02 -61.59
CA ALA A 41 -56.44 -36.51 -62.94
C ALA A 41 -56.53 -38.05 -62.96
N SER A 42 -57.50 -38.54 -63.71
CA SER A 42 -58.06 -39.88 -63.76
C SER A 42 -57.39 -40.83 -64.75
N THR A 43 -57.30 -42.12 -64.42
CA THR A 43 -57.48 -43.21 -65.41
C THR A 43 -58.18 -44.41 -64.80
N THR A 44 -59.24 -44.78 -65.48
CA THR A 44 -60.10 -45.96 -65.39
C THR A 44 -59.33 -47.28 -65.38
N LYS A 45 -59.74 -48.23 -64.54
CA LYS A 45 -59.95 -49.62 -64.95
C LYS A 45 -60.85 -50.36 -63.95
N THR A 46 -61.91 -50.87 -64.53
CA THR A 46 -62.97 -51.73 -64.00
C THR A 46 -62.41 -53.03 -63.40
N SER A 47 -62.78 -53.33 -62.15
CA SER A 47 -63.06 -54.72 -61.76
C SER A 47 -64.10 -54.74 -60.65
N SER A 48 -65.25 -55.27 -61.01
CA SER A 48 -66.32 -55.73 -60.15
C SER A 48 -65.79 -56.44 -58.89
N ASN A 49 -66.17 -55.98 -57.71
CA ASN A 49 -66.52 -56.94 -56.67
C ASN A 49 -67.51 -56.38 -55.66
N LYS A 50 -68.45 -57.25 -55.30
CA LYS A 50 -69.62 -57.04 -54.47
C LYS A 50 -69.25 -57.02 -52.98
N HIS A 51 -70.06 -56.29 -52.23
CA HIS A 51 -70.40 -56.44 -50.82
C HIS A 51 -69.41 -56.03 -49.71
N HIS A 52 -70.04 -55.38 -48.72
CA HIS A 52 -69.65 -55.10 -47.33
C HIS A 52 -68.65 -53.99 -47.06
N GLY A 53 -69.19 -52.88 -46.53
CA GLY A 53 -68.42 -51.74 -46.07
C GLY A 53 -67.60 -52.05 -44.82
N PRO A 54 -66.34 -51.59 -44.77
CA PRO A 54 -65.56 -51.47 -43.54
C PRO A 54 -65.52 -50.01 -43.06
N LYS A 55 -66.51 -49.18 -43.41
CA LYS A 55 -66.41 -47.73 -43.13
C LYS A 55 -66.58 -47.39 -41.66
N LYS A 56 -67.33 -48.18 -40.88
CA LYS A 56 -67.64 -47.84 -39.49
C LYS A 56 -66.50 -48.19 -38.54
N GLU A 57 -65.87 -49.34 -38.73
CA GLU A 57 -64.82 -49.84 -37.83
C GLU A 57 -63.49 -49.09 -38.02
N GLU A 58 -63.14 -48.76 -39.26
CA GLU A 58 -61.97 -47.93 -39.59
C GLU A 58 -62.16 -46.46 -39.14
N LEU A 59 -63.38 -45.92 -39.25
CA LEU A 59 -63.71 -44.61 -38.66
C LEU A 59 -63.65 -44.61 -37.14
N LEU A 60 -64.13 -45.66 -36.48
CA LEU A 60 -64.06 -45.79 -35.01
C LEU A 60 -62.60 -45.87 -34.54
N LYS A 61 -61.75 -46.59 -35.28
CA LYS A 61 -60.31 -46.65 -35.02
C LYS A 61 -59.64 -45.28 -35.19
N ASN A 62 -59.91 -44.57 -36.28
CA ASN A 62 -59.35 -43.22 -36.50
C ASN A 62 -59.84 -42.21 -35.46
N ILE A 63 -61.08 -42.32 -34.99
CA ILE A 63 -61.60 -41.47 -33.90
C ILE A 63 -60.86 -41.78 -32.59
N ALA A 64 -60.63 -43.05 -32.28
CA ALA A 64 -59.86 -43.45 -31.10
C ALA A 64 -58.40 -42.95 -31.18
N ASP A 65 -57.75 -43.12 -32.33
CA ASP A 65 -56.37 -42.66 -32.55
C ASP A 65 -56.27 -41.12 -32.46
N LEU A 66 -57.26 -40.39 -33.00
CA LEU A 66 -57.34 -38.93 -32.87
C LEU A 66 -57.62 -38.48 -31.44
N GLN A 67 -58.51 -39.16 -30.72
CA GLN A 67 -58.77 -38.86 -29.30
C GLN A 67 -57.51 -39.06 -28.47
N GLN A 68 -56.79 -40.16 -28.68
CA GLN A 68 -55.52 -40.42 -28.02
C GLN A 68 -54.46 -39.37 -28.39
N SER A 69 -54.40 -38.94 -29.65
CA SER A 69 -53.49 -37.86 -30.06
C SER A 69 -53.85 -36.52 -29.42
N VAL A 70 -55.14 -36.21 -29.24
CA VAL A 70 -55.60 -34.99 -28.56
C VAL A 70 -55.27 -35.04 -27.08
N GLU A 71 -55.43 -36.19 -26.43
CA GLU A 71 -55.08 -36.40 -25.04
C GLU A 71 -53.57 -36.23 -24.82
N ASN A 72 -52.74 -36.89 -25.63
CA ASN A 72 -51.28 -36.76 -25.58
C ASN A 72 -50.82 -35.31 -25.79
N LEU A 73 -51.37 -34.60 -26.80
CA LEU A 73 -51.05 -33.20 -27.06
C LEU A 73 -51.54 -32.28 -25.93
N SER A 74 -52.63 -32.62 -25.26
CA SER A 74 -53.13 -31.89 -24.09
C SER A 74 -52.20 -32.05 -22.89
N GLU A 75 -51.70 -33.27 -22.64
CA GLU A 75 -50.72 -33.54 -21.58
C GLU A 75 -49.39 -32.82 -21.85
N GLU A 76 -48.85 -32.92 -23.08
CA GLU A 76 -47.61 -32.24 -23.46
C GLU A 76 -47.75 -30.71 -23.33
N ASN A 77 -48.90 -30.15 -23.70
CA ASN A 77 -49.16 -28.71 -23.57
C ASN A 77 -49.28 -28.28 -22.09
N GLN A 78 -49.83 -29.13 -21.21
CA GLN A 78 -49.82 -28.87 -19.76
C GLN A 78 -48.40 -28.91 -19.19
N GLU A 79 -47.58 -29.89 -19.59
CA GLU A 79 -46.18 -29.99 -19.15
C GLU A 79 -45.35 -28.79 -19.62
N LEU A 80 -45.55 -28.35 -20.88
CA LEU A 80 -44.86 -27.19 -21.42
C LEU A 80 -45.27 -25.90 -20.69
N LYS A 81 -46.57 -25.73 -20.39
CA LYS A 81 -47.04 -24.60 -19.57
C LYS A 81 -46.41 -24.59 -18.19
N ALA A 82 -46.33 -25.73 -17.51
CA ALA A 82 -45.70 -25.83 -16.20
C ALA A 82 -44.20 -25.47 -16.26
N THR A 83 -43.50 -25.94 -17.29
CA THR A 83 -42.07 -25.66 -17.49
C THR A 83 -41.82 -24.17 -17.76
N VAL A 84 -42.65 -23.54 -18.59
CA VAL A 84 -42.55 -22.12 -18.91
C VAL A 84 -42.88 -21.27 -17.68
N GLN A 85 -43.91 -21.64 -16.89
CA GLN A 85 -44.22 -20.95 -15.63
C GLN A 85 -43.03 -20.99 -14.66
N ALA A 86 -42.41 -22.15 -14.48
CA ALA A 86 -41.24 -22.29 -13.61
C ALA A 86 -40.04 -21.45 -14.10
N LEU A 87 -39.87 -21.25 -15.41
CA LEU A 87 -38.85 -20.36 -15.96
C LEU A 87 -39.19 -18.88 -15.69
N ILE A 88 -40.45 -18.49 -15.87
CA ILE A 88 -40.91 -17.12 -15.57
C ILE A 88 -40.68 -16.78 -14.10
N ASP A 89 -41.03 -17.69 -13.19
CA ASP A 89 -40.83 -17.49 -11.76
C ASP A 89 -39.34 -17.28 -11.43
N LYS A 90 -38.44 -18.05 -12.06
CA LYS A 90 -36.99 -17.87 -11.94
C LYS A 90 -36.50 -16.54 -12.53
N PHE A 91 -37.08 -16.07 -13.64
CA PHE A 91 -36.75 -14.75 -14.20
C PHE A 91 -37.19 -13.62 -13.26
N ILE A 92 -38.38 -13.73 -12.68
CA ILE A 92 -38.89 -12.78 -11.68
C ILE A 92 -37.99 -12.75 -10.44
N GLU A 93 -37.60 -13.93 -9.93
CA GLU A 93 -36.70 -14.05 -8.78
C GLU A 93 -35.33 -13.41 -9.08
N ASN A 94 -34.72 -13.74 -10.22
CA ASN A 94 -33.46 -13.12 -10.64
C ASN A 94 -33.58 -11.61 -10.83
N GLY A 95 -34.70 -11.11 -11.34
CA GLY A 95 -34.96 -9.68 -11.47
C GLY A 95 -35.06 -8.96 -10.13
N LYS A 96 -35.71 -9.58 -9.14
CA LYS A 96 -35.74 -9.05 -7.77
C LYS A 96 -34.34 -8.99 -7.16
N ILE A 97 -33.54 -10.04 -7.31
CA ILE A 97 -32.16 -10.10 -6.79
C ILE A 97 -31.29 -9.02 -7.44
N LYS A 98 -31.44 -8.80 -8.76
CA LYS A 98 -30.69 -7.77 -9.50
C LYS A 98 -31.26 -6.35 -9.35
N GLY A 99 -32.37 -6.16 -8.64
CA GLY A 99 -33.00 -4.84 -8.46
C GLY A 99 -33.64 -4.27 -9.73
N VAL A 100 -33.98 -5.12 -10.70
CA VAL A 100 -34.61 -4.72 -11.97
C VAL A 100 -36.10 -4.50 -11.76
N VAL A 101 -36.65 -3.43 -12.34
CA VAL A 101 -38.10 -3.15 -12.29
C VAL A 101 -38.83 -4.17 -13.18
N ILE A 102 -39.59 -5.05 -12.54
CA ILE A 102 -40.34 -6.10 -13.24
C ILE A 102 -41.63 -5.50 -13.82
N PRO A 103 -41.91 -5.66 -15.13
CA PRO A 103 -43.18 -5.22 -15.73
C PRO A 103 -44.38 -5.87 -15.02
N LYS A 104 -45.42 -5.07 -14.76
CA LYS A 104 -46.63 -5.53 -14.04
C LYS A 104 -47.35 -6.68 -14.76
N ASP A 105 -47.26 -6.68 -16.09
CA ASP A 105 -47.91 -7.65 -16.96
C ASP A 105 -47.27 -9.06 -16.90
N ILE A 106 -46.19 -9.22 -16.13
CA ILE A 106 -45.50 -10.50 -15.89
C ILE A 106 -45.71 -10.98 -14.44
N ILE A 107 -46.27 -10.13 -13.57
CA ILE A 107 -46.51 -10.45 -12.16
C ILE A 107 -47.90 -11.09 -12.05
N ASN A 108 -47.94 -12.42 -11.92
CA ASN A 108 -49.14 -13.26 -11.78
C ASN A 108 -50.11 -13.43 -12.99
N PRO A 109 -49.70 -13.37 -14.27
CA PRO A 109 -50.53 -13.82 -15.39
C PRO A 109 -50.43 -15.34 -15.61
N ASP A 110 -51.47 -15.96 -16.19
CA ASP A 110 -51.36 -17.29 -16.81
C ASP A 110 -50.30 -17.21 -17.94
N VAL A 111 -49.45 -18.23 -18.08
CA VAL A 111 -48.43 -18.35 -19.15
C VAL A 111 -49.01 -18.02 -20.52
N SER A 112 -50.29 -18.33 -20.73
CA SER A 112 -51.00 -18.12 -21.98
C SER A 112 -51.30 -16.65 -22.30
N GLU A 113 -51.21 -15.75 -21.30
CA GLU A 113 -51.60 -14.33 -21.40
C GLU A 113 -50.40 -13.38 -21.43
N ILE A 114 -49.18 -13.88 -21.25
CA ILE A 114 -47.98 -13.04 -21.18
C ILE A 114 -47.60 -12.55 -22.59
N PRO A 115 -47.54 -11.24 -22.83
CA PRO A 115 -47.07 -10.72 -24.11
C PRO A 115 -45.62 -11.10 -24.35
N ARG A 116 -45.33 -11.62 -25.56
CA ARG A 116 -43.97 -12.03 -25.96
C ARG A 116 -42.95 -10.91 -25.79
N ASP A 117 -43.35 -9.67 -26.12
CA ASP A 117 -42.46 -8.51 -26.05
C ASP A 117 -42.08 -8.18 -24.60
N SER A 118 -42.97 -8.41 -23.64
CA SER A 118 -42.69 -8.22 -22.21
C SER A 118 -41.66 -9.22 -21.69
N LEU A 119 -41.70 -10.48 -22.15
CA LEU A 119 -40.71 -11.51 -21.83
C LEU A 119 -39.34 -11.20 -22.43
N VAL A 120 -39.31 -10.75 -23.68
CA VAL A 120 -38.06 -10.36 -24.35
C VAL A 120 -37.42 -9.17 -23.65
N ASN A 121 -38.21 -8.14 -23.34
CA ASN A 121 -37.73 -6.98 -22.59
C ASN A 121 -37.21 -7.36 -21.20
N LEU A 122 -37.88 -8.26 -20.48
CA LEU A 122 -37.39 -8.75 -19.19
C LEU A 122 -36.07 -9.50 -19.34
N ALA A 123 -35.95 -10.38 -20.34
CA ALA A 123 -34.71 -11.10 -20.62
C ALA A 123 -33.56 -10.14 -20.99
N GLU A 124 -33.83 -9.13 -21.81
CA GLU A 124 -32.87 -8.08 -22.17
C GLU A 124 -32.44 -7.26 -20.96
N MET A 125 -33.35 -6.84 -20.08
CA MET A 125 -33.00 -6.12 -18.85
C MET A 125 -32.16 -6.97 -17.87
N LEU A 126 -32.37 -8.29 -17.84
CA LEU A 126 -31.62 -9.20 -16.97
C LEU A 126 -30.25 -9.58 -17.52
N THR A 127 -30.08 -9.50 -18.85
CA THR A 127 -28.85 -9.83 -19.58
C THR A 127 -28.02 -8.60 -19.93
N ALA A 128 -28.63 -7.41 -19.96
CA ALA A 128 -27.91 -6.16 -20.03
C ALA A 128 -26.97 -6.06 -18.82
N GLU A 129 -25.68 -5.96 -19.10
CA GLU A 129 -24.66 -5.75 -18.09
C GLU A 129 -25.06 -4.53 -17.25
N SER A 130 -25.26 -4.72 -15.95
CA SER A 130 -25.61 -3.63 -15.06
C SER A 130 -24.44 -2.66 -14.98
N HIS A 131 -24.50 -1.61 -15.80
CA HIS A 131 -23.64 -0.46 -15.61
C HIS A 131 -24.01 0.19 -14.26
N LYS A 132 -23.16 -0.08 -13.26
CA LYS A 132 -23.03 0.60 -11.96
C LYS A 132 -23.91 0.08 -10.81
N SER A 133 -23.31 -0.77 -9.99
CA SER A 133 -23.11 -0.51 -8.54
C SER A 133 -22.34 -1.69 -7.93
N ASN A 134 -21.16 -1.45 -7.36
CA ASN A 134 -20.31 -2.46 -6.69
C ASN A 134 -19.71 -3.53 -7.62
N THR A 135 -18.90 -3.12 -8.60
CA THR A 135 -17.90 -4.07 -9.12
C THR A 135 -16.96 -4.43 -7.98
N MET A 136 -16.58 -5.71 -7.86
CA MET A 136 -15.57 -6.15 -6.89
C MET A 136 -14.31 -5.30 -6.97
N GLU A 137 -14.00 -4.81 -8.18
CA GLU A 137 -12.91 -3.88 -8.47
C GLU A 137 -13.01 -2.56 -7.71
N GLY A 138 -14.17 -1.89 -7.67
CA GLY A 138 -14.33 -0.65 -6.90
C GLY A 138 -14.21 -0.88 -5.38
N ARG A 139 -14.66 -2.04 -4.89
CA ARG A 139 -14.46 -2.43 -3.49
C ARG A 139 -13.00 -2.75 -3.18
N ILE A 140 -12.27 -3.35 -4.13
CA ILE A 140 -10.84 -3.61 -4.01
C ILE A 140 -10.09 -2.28 -3.93
N GLU A 141 -10.38 -1.31 -4.81
CA GLU A 141 -9.77 0.01 -4.79
C GLU A 141 -10.03 0.78 -3.48
N GLU A 142 -11.26 0.74 -2.96
CA GLU A 142 -11.58 1.31 -1.64
C GLU A 142 -10.78 0.64 -0.51
N LEU A 143 -10.66 -0.69 -0.54
CA LEU A 143 -9.89 -1.42 0.47
C LEU A 143 -8.39 -1.11 0.37
N GLU A 144 -7.84 -1.02 -0.84
CA GLU A 144 -6.43 -0.67 -1.07
C GLU A 144 -6.11 0.75 -0.58
N THR A 145 -6.98 1.72 -0.87
CA THR A 145 -6.83 3.10 -0.38
C THR A 145 -6.93 3.17 1.13
N ARG A 146 -7.85 2.41 1.75
CA ARG A 146 -7.98 2.34 3.21
C ARG A 146 -6.78 1.67 3.88
N ILE A 147 -6.24 0.60 3.32
CA ILE A 147 -5.00 -0.05 3.79
C ILE A 147 -3.84 0.94 3.72
N THR A 148 -3.74 1.69 2.64
CA THR A 148 -2.68 2.70 2.47
C THR A 148 -2.78 3.80 3.54
N HIS A 149 -3.99 4.29 3.82
CA HIS A 149 -4.22 5.27 4.88
C HIS A 149 -3.85 4.72 6.26
N LEU A 150 -4.28 3.49 6.59
CA LEU A 150 -3.94 2.83 7.86
C LEU A 150 -2.43 2.60 8.01
N ASN A 151 -1.73 2.21 6.94
CA ASN A 151 -0.28 2.05 6.97
C ASN A 151 0.43 3.38 7.22
N MET A 152 -0.07 4.48 6.66
CA MET A 152 0.49 5.81 6.91
C MET A 152 0.28 6.24 8.38
N GLU A 153 -0.91 6.01 8.94
CA GLU A 153 -1.18 6.27 10.35
C GLU A 153 -0.34 5.37 11.27
N LEU A 154 -0.16 4.09 10.93
CA LEU A 154 0.73 3.19 11.66
C LEU A 154 2.19 3.67 11.63
N ALA A 155 2.68 4.12 10.47
CA ALA A 155 4.03 4.65 10.35
C ALA A 155 4.24 5.90 11.22
N LYS A 156 3.25 6.81 11.26
CA LYS A 156 3.27 7.97 12.17
C LYS A 156 3.31 7.52 13.62
N LEU A 157 2.47 6.56 14.02
CA LEU A 157 2.44 6.02 15.37
C LEU A 157 3.76 5.37 15.79
N LEU A 158 4.36 4.56 14.91
CA LEU A 158 5.66 3.94 15.16
C LEU A 158 6.77 4.99 15.30
N HIS A 159 6.73 6.05 14.48
CA HIS A 159 7.65 7.16 14.59
C HIS A 159 7.50 7.88 15.94
N THR A 160 6.29 8.28 16.31
CA THR A 160 6.02 8.93 17.61
C THR A 160 6.44 8.03 18.77
N ARG A 161 6.14 6.73 18.70
CA ARG A 161 6.58 5.76 19.72
C ARG A 161 8.10 5.74 19.84
N SER A 162 8.83 5.61 18.74
CA SER A 162 10.29 5.58 18.76
C SER A 162 10.87 6.87 19.34
N THR A 163 10.32 8.02 18.97
CA THR A 163 10.74 9.32 19.51
C THR A 163 10.51 9.40 21.02
N LEU A 164 9.37 8.90 21.51
CA LEU A 164 9.07 8.84 22.94
C LEU A 164 9.98 7.87 23.69
N GLU A 165 10.21 6.68 23.17
CA GLU A 165 11.12 5.69 23.78
C GLU A 165 12.54 6.26 23.90
N ASN A 166 13.06 6.86 22.82
CA ASN A 166 14.39 7.46 22.80
C ASN A 166 14.46 8.69 23.73
N GLY A 167 13.42 9.52 23.74
CA GLY A 167 13.35 10.68 24.64
C GLY A 167 13.24 10.32 26.12
N LEU A 168 12.51 9.25 26.45
CA LEU A 168 12.44 8.71 27.81
C LEU A 168 13.78 8.12 28.24
N GLU A 169 14.49 7.44 27.33
CA GLU A 169 15.86 6.99 27.56
C GLU A 169 16.80 8.17 27.85
N GLU A 170 16.74 9.23 27.05
CA GLU A 170 17.51 10.46 27.25
C GLU A 170 17.15 11.18 28.56
N LEU A 171 15.88 11.13 28.99
CA LEU A 171 15.43 11.66 30.28
C LEU A 171 16.09 10.94 31.46
N CYS A 172 16.20 9.61 31.39
CA CYS A 172 16.89 8.81 32.40
C CYS A 172 18.40 9.13 32.47
N GLU A 173 18.97 9.67 31.39
CA GLU A 173 20.40 9.99 31.28
C GLU A 173 20.76 11.41 31.68
N CYS A 174 19.77 12.31 31.77
CA CYS A 174 19.96 13.70 32.16
C CYS A 174 20.64 13.80 33.54
N SER A 175 21.74 14.55 33.62
CA SER A 175 22.49 14.80 34.86
C SER A 175 21.88 15.91 35.73
N THR A 176 20.99 16.71 35.17
CA THR A 176 20.37 17.86 35.86
C THR A 176 18.86 17.79 35.78
N LEU A 177 18.20 18.20 36.86
CA LEU A 177 16.74 18.27 36.95
C LEU A 177 16.15 19.26 35.94
N ASN A 178 16.86 20.34 35.63
CA ASN A 178 16.44 21.33 34.63
C ASN A 178 16.52 20.77 33.20
N GLY A 179 17.58 20.02 32.86
CA GLY A 179 17.70 19.34 31.57
C GLY A 179 16.61 18.29 31.38
N ALA A 180 16.35 17.50 32.43
CA ALA A 180 15.24 16.54 32.42
C ALA A 180 13.89 17.23 32.25
N ARG A 181 13.62 18.32 32.97
CA ARG A 181 12.36 19.07 32.85
C ARG A 181 12.17 19.66 31.44
N ALA A 182 13.21 20.19 30.83
CA ALA A 182 13.15 20.72 29.46
C ALA A 182 12.86 19.61 28.44
N LYS A 183 13.55 18.46 28.55
CA LYS A 183 13.34 17.31 27.67
C LYS A 183 11.95 16.69 27.84
N ALA A 184 11.43 16.62 29.07
CA ALA A 184 10.06 16.16 29.33
C ALA A 184 9.01 17.07 28.67
N LYS A 185 9.20 18.40 28.75
CA LYS A 185 8.33 19.36 28.06
C LYS A 185 8.38 19.20 26.54
N GLN A 186 9.57 18.97 25.97
CA GLN A 186 9.73 18.70 24.54
C GLN A 186 8.98 17.43 24.11
N LEU A 187 9.10 16.33 24.85
CA LEU A 187 8.42 15.08 24.52
C LEU A 187 6.90 15.19 24.62
N ILE A 188 6.40 15.97 25.60
CA ILE A 188 4.97 16.28 25.69
C ILE A 188 4.51 17.05 24.45
N TYR A 189 5.28 18.04 23.98
CA TYR A 189 4.94 18.77 22.77
C TYR A 189 4.93 17.89 21.51
N GLU A 190 5.92 17.02 21.37
CA GLU A 190 6.00 16.06 20.26
C GLU A 190 4.87 15.01 20.32
N ALA A 191 4.40 14.66 21.52
CA ALA A 191 3.25 13.77 21.73
C ALA A 191 1.90 14.44 21.44
N LYS A 192 1.75 15.75 21.70
CA LYS A 192 0.49 16.51 21.52
C LYS A 192 -0.02 16.55 20.07
N GLY A 193 0.84 16.26 19.08
CA GLY A 193 0.44 16.11 17.68
C GLY A 193 -0.25 14.78 17.33
N SER A 194 -0.24 13.80 18.25
CA SER A 194 -0.86 12.49 18.05
C SER A 194 -2.19 12.40 18.79
N VAL A 195 -3.22 11.93 18.08
CA VAL A 195 -4.61 11.80 18.59
C VAL A 195 -4.67 10.99 19.89
N LEU A 196 -3.71 10.10 20.14
CA LEU A 196 -3.61 9.26 21.34
C LEU A 196 -3.29 10.03 22.64
N PHE A 197 -2.68 11.22 22.58
CA PHE A 197 -2.16 11.92 23.76
C PHE A 197 -2.91 13.21 24.10
N THR A 198 -4.08 13.43 23.51
CA THR A 198 -4.98 14.57 23.78
C THR A 198 -5.47 14.65 25.22
N TYR A 199 -5.29 13.60 26.03
CA TYR A 199 -5.67 13.57 27.45
C TYR A 199 -4.73 14.33 28.40
N LEU A 200 -3.59 14.84 27.94
CA LEU A 200 -2.60 15.50 28.81
C LEU A 200 -2.94 16.95 29.18
N ASP A 201 -3.92 17.59 28.55
CA ASP A 201 -4.35 18.95 28.90
C ASP A 201 -5.16 19.02 30.21
N SER A 202 -5.41 17.88 30.87
CA SER A 202 -6.10 17.80 32.16
C SER A 202 -5.17 17.75 33.38
N ILE A 203 -3.85 17.79 33.20
CA ILE A 203 -2.92 17.83 34.33
C ILE A 203 -2.74 19.30 34.74
N PRO A 204 -3.19 19.72 35.94
CA PRO A 204 -3.01 21.09 36.39
C PRO A 204 -1.51 21.41 36.41
N SER A 205 -1.16 22.58 35.90
CA SER A 205 0.19 23.12 35.88
C SER A 205 0.78 23.10 37.29
N LEU A 206 1.64 22.13 37.56
CA LEU A 206 2.54 22.15 38.71
C LEU A 206 3.62 23.20 38.42
N ASP A 207 3.25 24.47 38.61
CA ASP A 207 4.18 25.57 38.81
C ASP A 207 4.85 25.37 40.18
N VAL A 208 5.81 24.45 40.22
CA VAL A 208 6.74 24.35 41.34
C VAL A 208 7.85 25.34 41.05
N GLU A 209 7.82 26.46 41.78
CA GLU A 209 8.91 27.43 41.81
C GLU A 209 10.26 26.73 42.05
N PRO A 210 11.33 27.14 41.37
CA PRO A 210 12.66 26.59 41.63
C PRO A 210 13.10 27.03 43.03
N SER A 211 13.13 26.11 43.99
CA SER A 211 13.78 26.34 45.28
C SER A 211 15.28 26.57 45.07
N LEU A 212 15.72 27.75 45.49
CA LEU A 212 17.11 28.18 45.58
C LEU A 212 17.82 27.42 46.72
N ASP A 213 18.18 26.16 46.51
CA ASP A 213 19.08 25.44 47.44
C ASP A 213 19.92 24.44 46.65
N ASP A 214 20.99 24.94 46.02
CA ASP A 214 22.23 24.19 45.78
C ASP A 214 23.28 25.14 45.18
N GLN A 215 23.81 26.04 46.03
CA GLN A 215 25.08 26.72 45.79
C GLN A 215 25.88 26.75 47.09
N HIS A 216 26.73 25.74 47.27
CA HIS A 216 27.95 25.90 48.04
C HIS A 216 29.05 25.08 47.37
N ILE A 217 30.02 25.78 46.76
CA ILE A 217 31.48 25.64 46.94
C ILE A 217 32.18 26.60 45.96
N ALA A 218 32.94 27.54 46.54
CA ALA A 218 34.10 28.29 46.02
C ALA A 218 33.90 29.28 44.84
N ASP A 219 34.57 30.44 44.76
CA ASP A 219 35.25 31.32 45.71
C ASP A 219 35.51 32.64 44.93
N ASP A 220 35.55 33.76 45.65
CA ASP A 220 36.09 35.10 45.35
C ASP A 220 36.12 35.70 43.90
N THR A 221 35.51 36.89 43.72
CA THR A 221 36.21 38.19 43.65
C THR A 221 35.24 39.37 43.35
N GLN A 222 35.42 40.47 44.08
CA GLN A 222 34.68 41.74 44.10
C GLN A 222 34.58 42.53 42.76
N LYS A 223 33.42 43.17 42.48
CA LYS A 223 33.22 44.66 42.46
C LYS A 223 31.91 45.13 41.76
N LYS A 224 31.05 45.77 42.57
CA LYS A 224 30.25 47.01 42.37
C LYS A 224 29.63 47.38 41.00
N ASN A 225 28.30 47.47 41.03
CA ASN A 225 27.40 48.58 40.60
C ASN A 225 27.44 49.11 39.16
N LYS A 226 26.32 48.98 38.41
CA LYS A 226 25.12 49.87 38.40
C LYS A 226 24.47 49.97 37.00
N GLU A 227 23.13 49.92 37.04
CA GLU A 227 22.15 50.63 36.17
C GLU A 227 21.87 50.16 34.73
N SER A 228 20.71 49.47 34.63
CA SER A 228 19.52 49.77 33.81
C SER A 228 19.64 49.97 32.28
N LYS A 229 18.90 49.13 31.54
CA LYS A 229 17.66 49.51 30.84
C LYS A 229 17.12 48.39 29.94
N ASP A 230 15.80 48.24 30.00
CA ASP A 230 14.88 47.81 28.96
C ASP A 230 15.47 47.20 27.68
N LYS A 231 15.16 45.91 27.46
CA LYS A 231 14.63 45.38 26.20
C LYS A 231 14.27 43.91 26.36
N GLU A 232 12.97 43.67 26.30
CA GLU A 232 12.30 42.47 25.81
C GLU A 232 13.20 41.56 24.93
N PRO A 233 13.46 40.29 25.30
CA PRO A 233 14.10 39.36 24.38
C PRO A 233 13.01 38.70 23.53
N GLN A 234 13.01 39.10 22.27
CA GLN A 234 12.25 38.50 21.19
C GLN A 234 12.52 36.99 21.07
N LEU A 235 11.45 36.30 20.68
CA LEU A 235 11.26 34.89 20.36
C LEU A 235 12.13 34.36 19.18
N THR A 236 13.42 34.69 19.11
CA THR A 236 14.29 34.34 17.96
C THR A 236 15.55 33.56 18.32
N SER A 237 15.61 32.89 19.47
CA SER A 237 16.77 32.06 19.83
C SER A 237 16.66 30.56 19.50
N VAL A 238 15.59 30.10 18.82
CA VAL A 238 15.33 28.65 18.66
C VAL A 238 15.87 28.07 17.34
N ILE A 239 16.49 28.86 16.45
CA ILE A 239 16.94 28.36 15.13
C ILE A 239 18.43 28.60 14.81
N SER A 240 19.22 29.33 15.61
CA SER A 240 20.56 29.77 15.18
C SER A 240 21.70 29.53 16.18
N VAL A 241 21.93 28.27 16.55
CA VAL A 241 23.28 27.70 16.71
C VAL A 241 23.22 26.28 16.11
N LEU A 242 22.76 26.15 14.86
CA LEU A 242 23.66 25.91 13.72
C LEU A 242 25.05 25.44 14.13
N LEU A 243 25.34 24.19 13.77
CA LEU A 243 26.65 23.75 13.30
C LEU A 243 27.83 24.31 14.10
N ASN A 244 28.27 23.54 15.10
CA ASN A 244 29.71 23.40 15.30
C ASN A 244 30.30 22.63 14.10
N ASP A 245 30.12 23.17 12.89
CA ASP A 245 31.09 23.14 11.81
C ASP A 245 32.29 23.95 12.30
N LYS A 246 32.98 23.44 13.34
CA LYS A 246 34.42 23.35 13.17
C LYS A 246 34.59 22.35 12.04
N THR A 247 34.43 22.82 10.80
CA THR A 247 35.19 22.30 9.69
C THR A 247 36.63 22.44 10.15
N LEU A 248 37.13 21.41 10.84
CA LEU A 248 38.55 21.15 10.88
C LEU A 248 38.92 21.17 9.41
N ASP A 249 39.67 22.19 8.99
CA ASP A 249 40.26 22.30 7.65
C ASP A 249 41.28 21.18 7.53
N LEU A 250 40.76 19.96 7.41
CA LEU A 250 41.51 18.75 7.19
C LEU A 250 41.98 18.83 5.75
N ILE A 251 43.22 19.26 5.56
CA ILE A 251 43.86 19.28 4.26
C ILE A 251 44.06 17.82 3.83
N PRO A 252 43.38 17.35 2.76
CA PRO A 252 43.56 15.98 2.29
C PRO A 252 44.99 15.78 1.80
N PRO A 253 45.57 14.58 1.98
CA PRO A 253 46.89 14.28 1.45
C PRO A 253 46.88 14.35 -0.08
N ALA A 254 47.98 14.83 -0.68
CA ALA A 254 48.12 14.93 -2.14
C ALA A 254 47.92 13.58 -2.86
N LYS A 255 48.15 12.47 -2.16
CA LYS A 255 47.86 11.11 -2.63
C LYS A 255 47.03 10.37 -1.58
N LYS A 256 45.88 9.83 -2.01
CA LYS A 256 45.03 8.99 -1.16
C LYS A 256 45.76 7.73 -0.71
N MET A 257 45.59 7.36 0.56
CA MET A 257 46.11 6.13 1.14
C MET A 257 45.22 4.92 0.77
N PRO A 258 45.74 3.67 0.83
CA PRO A 258 44.94 2.49 0.53
C PRO A 258 43.81 2.31 1.55
N GLY A 259 42.61 1.92 1.11
CA GLY A 259 41.46 1.66 2.00
C GLY A 259 41.71 0.52 3.00
N ASP A 260 42.62 -0.39 2.69
CA ASP A 260 43.04 -1.48 3.60
C ASP A 260 43.96 -1.02 4.74
N THR A 261 44.26 0.29 4.82
CA THR A 261 44.96 0.86 5.97
C THR A 261 44.22 0.51 7.26
N HIS A 262 44.95 -0.02 8.23
CA HIS A 262 44.40 -0.40 9.53
C HIS A 262 43.99 0.84 10.34
N ILE A 263 42.92 0.77 11.14
CA ILE A 263 42.38 1.91 11.92
C ILE A 263 43.37 2.48 12.95
N LYS A 264 44.35 1.67 13.39
CA LYS A 264 45.50 2.13 14.21
C LYS A 264 46.39 3.15 13.46
N GLN A 265 46.52 2.99 12.15
CA GLN A 265 47.37 3.79 11.25
C GLN A 265 46.58 4.86 10.50
N MET A 266 45.30 5.06 10.85
CA MET A 266 44.47 6.09 10.25
C MET A 266 45.03 7.50 10.54
N HIS A 267 44.89 8.43 9.58
CA HIS A 267 45.34 9.82 9.72
C HIS A 267 44.80 10.43 11.01
N LYS A 268 45.68 10.96 11.87
CA LYS A 268 45.37 11.31 13.26
C LYS A 268 44.21 12.29 13.37
N ASP A 269 44.24 13.36 12.58
CA ASP A 269 43.23 14.42 12.66
C ASP A 269 41.88 13.96 12.12
N LEU A 270 41.89 13.13 11.07
CA LEU A 270 40.67 12.54 10.52
C LEU A 270 40.07 11.52 11.50
N LYS A 271 40.93 10.72 12.14
CA LYS A 271 40.53 9.75 13.17
C LYS A 271 39.89 10.47 14.36
N GLN A 272 40.49 11.55 14.84
CA GLN A 272 39.94 12.36 15.92
C GLN A 272 38.60 12.99 15.52
N TYR A 273 38.49 13.52 14.31
CA TYR A 273 37.24 14.07 13.78
C TYR A 273 36.13 13.02 13.72
N VAL A 274 36.42 11.82 13.19
CA VAL A 274 35.46 10.71 13.13
C VAL A 274 35.03 10.28 14.55
N MET A 275 35.97 10.18 15.49
CA MET A 275 35.65 9.86 16.88
C MET A 275 34.72 10.89 17.50
N GLN A 276 34.98 12.19 17.32
CA GLN A 276 34.15 13.26 17.86
C GLN A 276 32.74 13.22 17.29
N GLN A 277 32.62 13.12 15.96
CA GLN A 277 31.33 13.15 15.28
C GLN A 277 30.44 11.94 15.59
N LEU A 278 31.03 10.74 15.70
CA LEU A 278 30.26 9.53 16.05
C LEU A 278 29.98 9.40 17.55
N SER A 279 30.73 10.11 18.40
CA SER A 279 30.48 10.16 19.84
C SER A 279 29.26 11.01 20.20
N LEU A 280 28.80 11.87 19.30
CA LEU A 280 27.60 12.68 19.52
C LEU A 280 26.36 11.76 19.55
N PRO A 281 25.54 11.82 20.62
CA PRO A 281 24.33 11.02 20.71
C PRO A 281 23.34 11.47 19.63
N LYS A 282 22.73 10.51 18.95
CA LYS A 282 21.68 10.78 17.96
C LYS A 282 20.38 10.17 18.43
N GLY A 283 19.29 10.92 18.30
CA GLY A 283 17.95 10.49 18.74
C GLY A 283 17.38 9.30 17.97
N ASN A 284 18.03 8.82 16.90
CA ASN A 284 17.67 7.60 16.16
C ASN A 284 18.58 6.40 16.50
N GLY A 285 19.53 6.54 17.44
CA GLY A 285 20.51 5.51 17.79
C GLY A 285 21.60 5.27 16.74
N ALA A 286 21.66 6.06 15.66
CA ALA A 286 22.68 5.94 14.60
C ALA A 286 24.02 6.58 15.00
N ASP A 287 24.53 6.21 16.17
CA ASP A 287 25.74 6.74 16.79
C ASP A 287 26.76 5.62 17.09
N TRP A 288 27.74 5.91 17.95
CA TRP A 288 28.77 4.96 18.37
C TRP A 288 28.21 3.63 18.90
N ARG A 289 26.99 3.60 19.47
CA ARG A 289 26.36 2.38 20.01
C ARG A 289 26.08 1.37 18.90
N LEU A 290 25.38 1.81 17.87
CA LEU A 290 25.08 0.99 16.69
C LEU A 290 26.36 0.57 15.98
N PHE A 291 27.36 1.46 15.89
CA PHE A 291 28.64 1.10 15.29
C PHE A 291 29.35 0.00 16.10
N ALA A 292 29.41 0.14 17.43
CA ALA A 292 30.05 -0.83 18.34
C ALA A 292 29.45 -2.23 18.20
N GLU A 293 28.13 -2.33 18.18
CA GLU A 293 27.42 -3.59 17.97
C GLU A 293 27.80 -4.22 16.62
N ARG A 294 27.84 -3.44 15.54
CA ARG A 294 28.15 -3.94 14.19
C ARG A 294 29.58 -4.42 14.02
N VAL A 295 30.52 -3.89 14.80
CA VAL A 295 31.91 -4.38 14.82
C VAL A 295 32.12 -5.54 15.79
N GLY A 296 31.04 -6.06 16.39
CA GLY A 296 31.04 -7.25 17.24
C GLY A 296 31.40 -7.00 18.70
N ILE A 297 31.26 -5.77 19.19
CA ILE A 297 31.43 -5.47 20.62
C ILE A 297 30.16 -5.93 21.36
N PRO A 298 30.28 -6.74 22.43
CA PRO A 298 29.13 -7.23 23.18
C PRO A 298 28.26 -6.09 23.71
N ASN A 299 26.94 -6.27 23.65
CA ASN A 299 25.99 -5.25 24.09
C ASN A 299 26.18 -4.92 25.58
N GLU A 300 26.58 -5.89 26.41
CA GLU A 300 26.88 -5.67 27.82
C GLU A 300 27.99 -4.62 28.00
N THR A 301 29.03 -4.65 27.16
CA THR A 301 30.12 -3.68 27.17
C THR A 301 29.66 -2.30 26.68
N VAL A 302 28.84 -2.26 25.63
CA VAL A 302 28.24 -1.01 25.13
C VAL A 302 27.39 -0.34 26.22
N GLN A 303 26.54 -1.11 26.91
CA GLN A 303 25.73 -0.63 28.02
C GLN A 303 26.60 -0.16 29.21
N GLN A 304 27.72 -0.83 29.48
CA GLN A 304 28.67 -0.40 30.50
C GLN A 304 29.28 0.96 30.16
N TRP A 305 29.78 1.14 28.93
CA TRP A 305 30.32 2.43 28.48
C TRP A 305 29.29 3.55 28.47
N LYS A 306 28.04 3.21 28.15
CA LYS A 306 26.91 4.14 28.25
C LYS A 306 26.71 4.64 29.69
N ARG A 307 26.74 3.73 30.66
CA ARG A 307 26.62 4.07 32.10
C ARG A 307 27.77 4.94 32.61
N TRP A 308 28.95 4.81 32.02
CA TRP A 308 30.12 5.60 32.40
C TRP A 308 30.08 7.05 31.93
N LYS A 309 29.10 7.43 31.08
CA LYS A 309 28.95 8.80 30.54
C LYS A 309 30.27 9.36 30.00
N LEU A 310 30.93 8.57 29.14
CA LEU A 310 32.22 8.93 28.53
C LEU A 310 32.07 10.15 27.61
N ASP A 311 33.07 11.03 27.60
CA ASP A 311 33.08 12.21 26.71
C ASP A 311 33.25 11.82 25.23
N LEU A 312 34.07 10.78 24.97
CA LEU A 312 34.37 10.26 23.63
C LEU A 312 34.23 8.72 23.59
N PRO A 313 33.01 8.17 23.72
CA PRO A 313 32.78 6.73 23.70
C PRO A 313 33.32 6.05 22.44
N MET A 314 33.32 6.75 21.29
CA MET A 314 33.86 6.21 20.04
C MET A 314 35.36 5.90 20.12
N GLN A 315 36.11 6.57 21.01
CA GLN A 315 37.52 6.27 21.24
C GLN A 315 37.71 4.84 21.76
N TYR A 316 36.86 4.42 22.70
CA TYR A 316 36.88 3.07 23.27
C TYR A 316 36.45 2.02 22.24
N VAL A 317 35.44 2.35 21.44
CA VAL A 317 35.01 1.52 20.31
C VAL A 317 36.17 1.30 19.34
N PHE A 318 36.87 2.36 18.94
CA PHE A 318 38.03 2.26 18.06
C PHE A 318 39.19 1.50 18.71
N GLN A 319 39.44 1.67 20.00
CA GLN A 319 40.50 0.95 20.71
C GLN A 319 40.24 -0.56 20.76
N THR A 320 39.01 -0.95 21.07
CA THR A 320 38.57 -2.36 21.13
C THR A 320 38.53 -2.96 19.73
N TRP A 321 37.88 -2.29 18.78
CA TRP A 321 37.79 -2.76 17.40
C TRP A 321 39.15 -2.89 16.73
N ALA A 322 40.08 -1.99 17.02
CA ALA A 322 41.45 -2.03 16.50
C ALA A 322 42.29 -3.25 16.94
N GLN A 323 41.79 -4.10 17.84
CA GLN A 323 42.41 -5.40 18.12
C GLN A 323 42.08 -6.45 17.06
N SER A 324 41.02 -6.22 16.28
CA SER A 324 40.64 -7.08 15.19
C SER A 324 41.47 -6.80 13.93
N PRO A 325 41.98 -7.84 13.22
CA PRO A 325 42.75 -7.64 12.00
C PRO A 325 41.91 -7.07 10.85
N VAL A 326 40.59 -7.19 10.92
CA VAL A 326 39.66 -6.66 9.90
C VAL A 326 39.32 -5.18 10.11
N ALA A 327 39.86 -4.53 11.17
CA ALA A 327 39.61 -3.13 11.46
C ALA A 327 40.36 -2.20 10.50
N THR A 328 39.82 -2.08 9.28
CA THR A 328 40.36 -1.27 8.19
C THR A 328 39.51 -0.03 7.92
N VAL A 329 40.11 0.99 7.29
CA VAL A 329 39.41 2.21 6.89
C VAL A 329 38.31 1.93 5.86
N ARG A 330 38.50 0.97 4.96
CA ARG A 330 37.47 0.49 4.02
C ARG A 330 36.26 -0.06 4.76
N LEU A 331 36.47 -0.86 5.80
CA LEU A 331 35.37 -1.41 6.59
C LEU A 331 34.63 -0.31 7.37
N LEU A 332 35.36 0.65 7.95
CA LEU A 332 34.77 1.85 8.57
C LEU A 332 33.90 2.62 7.57
N HIS A 333 34.41 2.89 6.36
CA HIS A 333 33.68 3.57 5.31
C HIS A 333 32.38 2.82 4.96
N ARG A 334 32.45 1.50 4.77
CA ARG A 334 31.28 0.66 4.49
C ARG A 334 30.19 0.77 5.56
N HIS A 335 30.56 0.80 6.84
CA HIS A 335 29.60 0.99 7.92
C HIS A 335 28.97 2.38 7.92
N LEU A 336 29.73 3.43 7.59
CA LEU A 336 29.25 4.81 7.54
C LEU A 336 28.28 5.08 6.39
N VAL A 337 28.48 4.42 5.24
CA VAL A 337 27.59 4.52 4.07
C VAL A 337 26.33 3.66 4.24
N SER A 338 26.31 2.73 5.19
CA SER A 338 25.18 1.83 5.41
C SER A 338 23.88 2.58 5.71
N PRO A 339 22.72 2.11 5.21
CA PRO A 339 21.42 2.76 5.43
C PRO A 339 21.06 2.98 6.91
N GLN A 340 21.59 2.13 7.80
CA GLN A 340 21.29 2.17 9.23
C GLN A 340 22.05 3.29 9.97
N LEU A 341 23.28 3.61 9.55
CA LEU A 341 24.12 4.62 10.23
C LEU A 341 24.05 5.98 9.51
N HIS A 342 23.89 5.95 8.18
CA HIS A 342 23.67 7.12 7.31
C HIS A 342 24.59 8.32 7.60
N CYS A 343 25.89 8.08 7.80
CA CYS A 343 26.88 9.11 8.07
C CYS A 343 27.62 9.53 6.78
N THR A 344 26.85 9.96 5.77
CA THR A 344 27.35 10.22 4.42
C THR A 344 28.42 11.31 4.35
N LEU A 345 28.32 12.35 5.20
CA LEU A 345 29.34 13.40 5.28
C LEU A 345 30.69 12.88 5.78
N LEU A 346 30.70 12.04 6.83
CA LEU A 346 31.92 11.40 7.33
C LEU A 346 32.51 10.44 6.30
N ALA A 347 31.65 9.66 5.64
CA ALA A 347 32.08 8.74 4.59
C ALA A 347 32.78 9.48 3.45
N LYS A 348 32.20 10.60 2.99
CA LYS A 348 32.82 11.48 1.99
C LYS A 348 34.17 12.04 2.46
N ARG A 349 34.27 12.46 3.72
CA ARG A 349 35.57 12.91 4.28
C ARG A 349 36.61 11.81 4.35
N ILE A 350 36.22 10.57 4.61
CA ILE A 350 37.14 9.44 4.57
C ILE A 350 37.60 9.16 3.14
N SER A 351 36.70 9.25 2.15
CA SER A 351 37.05 9.04 0.74
C SER A 351 37.94 10.14 0.16
N ASP A 352 37.97 11.34 0.75
CA ASP A 352 38.96 12.38 0.43
C ASP A 352 40.40 11.92 0.78
N PHE A 353 40.58 11.11 1.83
CA PHE A 353 41.89 10.68 2.36
C PHE A 353 42.30 9.27 1.91
N TYR A 354 41.34 8.40 1.60
CA TYR A 354 41.57 6.97 1.35
C TYR A 354 40.85 6.46 0.09
N GLN A 355 41.40 5.41 -0.52
CA GLN A 355 40.80 4.68 -1.65
C GLN A 355 39.79 3.64 -1.13
N VAL A 356 38.54 4.05 -0.95
CA VAL A 356 37.46 3.27 -0.31
C VAL A 356 36.25 3.03 -1.21
N ASP A 357 36.43 3.20 -2.52
CA ASP A 357 35.43 2.94 -3.56
C ASP A 357 34.97 1.48 -3.61
#